data_AF-A0AAJ0U819-F1
#
_entry.id   AF-A0AAJ0U819-F1
#
_cell.length_a   1.000
_cell.length_b   1.000
_cell.length_c   1.000
_cell.angle_alpha   90.00
_cell.angle_beta   90.00
_cell.angle_gamma   90.00
#
_symmetry.space_group_name_H-M   'P 1'
#
loop_
_entity.id
_entity.type
_entity.pdbx_description
1 polymer ?
#
loop_
_entity_poly.entity_id
_entity_poly.type
_entity_poly.pdbx_seq_one_letter_code
_entity_poly.pdbx_strand_id
1 'polypeptide(L)'
;MDFSAVAVEVRLVGDEQVCWPAELTRVASGLDPVTRSARVVVRVAHPYRDASPPDRPPLQPGMLTQVTLSAASPKPRLVVPAAAVHPATEDAKHADGDQPLAGSGEGHRTRLVYRLDAEDRLRHTPVEVAFEQGGLAVIAAGLAPGDRVIVDDPLPAIDGMQVNPCPDPALEARLKDEAQAPAQPPQPAQTPSAGAAR
;
A
#
# COMPACT_ATOMS: atom_id res chain seq x y z
N MET A 1 -25.56 -3.98 0.36
CA MET A 1 -24.22 -3.38 0.39
C MET A 1 -23.93 -2.89 -1.01
N ASP A 2 -23.56 -1.62 -1.14
CA ASP A 2 -23.20 -1.01 -2.42
C ASP A 2 -21.68 -1.17 -2.62
N PHE A 3 -21.28 -1.72 -3.77
CA PHE A 3 -19.88 -1.93 -4.15
C PHE A 3 -19.51 -1.12 -5.40
N SER A 4 -20.34 -0.17 -5.82
CA SER A 4 -20.13 0.65 -7.03
C SER A 4 -18.84 1.46 -7.02
N ALA A 5 -18.30 1.76 -5.83
CA ALA A 5 -17.02 2.46 -5.67
C ALA A 5 -15.78 1.56 -5.88
N VAL A 6 -15.96 0.25 -6.09
CA VAL A 6 -14.88 -0.72 -6.31
C VAL A 6 -14.82 -1.09 -7.78
N ALA A 7 -13.76 -0.65 -8.46
CA ALA A 7 -13.40 -1.14 -9.78
C ALA A 7 -12.86 -2.56 -9.68
N VAL A 8 -13.31 -3.44 -10.58
CA VAL A 8 -12.86 -4.83 -10.64
C VAL A 8 -12.41 -5.16 -12.06
N GLU A 9 -11.19 -5.67 -12.15
CA GLU A 9 -10.62 -6.17 -13.40
C GLU A 9 -10.21 -7.63 -13.22
N VAL A 10 -10.56 -8.47 -14.19
CA VAL A 10 -10.14 -9.87 -14.27
C VAL A 10 -9.11 -9.98 -15.38
N ARG A 11 -7.96 -10.57 -15.10
CA ARG A 11 -6.85 -10.78 -16.05
C ARG A 11 -6.52 -12.26 -16.18
N LEU A 12 -6.17 -12.71 -17.38
CA LEU A 12 -5.72 -14.08 -17.58
C LEU A 12 -4.31 -14.26 -16.99
N VAL A 13 -4.10 -15.34 -16.23
CA VAL A 13 -2.75 -15.67 -15.76
C VAL A 13 -1.93 -16.20 -16.93
N GLY A 14 -0.74 -15.61 -17.15
CA GLY A 14 0.16 -15.98 -18.24
C GLY A 14 -0.02 -15.18 -19.53
N ASP A 15 -1.05 -14.34 -19.61
CA ASP A 15 -1.23 -13.37 -20.70
C ASP A 15 -1.77 -12.06 -20.14
N GLU A 16 -0.87 -11.09 -19.96
CA GLU A 16 -1.21 -9.81 -19.34
C GLU A 16 -2.06 -8.92 -20.26
N GLN A 17 -2.15 -9.21 -21.56
CA GLN A 17 -2.94 -8.39 -22.48
C GLN A 17 -4.43 -8.73 -22.41
N VAL A 18 -4.76 -9.94 -21.95
CA VAL A 18 -6.13 -10.41 -21.87
C VAL A 18 -6.78 -9.99 -20.55
N CYS A 19 -7.69 -9.03 -20.62
CA CYS A 19 -8.48 -8.57 -19.48
C CYS A 19 -9.99 -8.49 -19.76
N TRP A 20 -10.77 -8.62 -18.69
CA TRP A 20 -12.21 -8.44 -18.70
C TRP A 20 -12.64 -7.50 -17.57
N PRO A 21 -13.40 -6.44 -17.87
CA PRO A 21 -14.06 -5.67 -16.81
C PRO A 21 -15.06 -6.56 -16.08
N ALA A 22 -15.12 -6.40 -14.77
CA ALA A 22 -16.04 -7.13 -13.91
C ALA A 22 -16.70 -6.19 -12.90
N GLU A 23 -17.75 -6.69 -12.27
CA GLU A 23 -18.42 -6.03 -11.16
C GLU A 23 -18.34 -6.91 -9.89
N LEU A 24 -18.12 -6.28 -8.74
CA LEU A 24 -18.17 -6.97 -7.46
C LEU A 24 -19.62 -7.21 -7.06
N THR A 25 -20.05 -8.48 -7.09
CA THR A 25 -21.44 -8.84 -6.77
C THR A 25 -21.65 -9.23 -5.31
N ARG A 26 -20.63 -9.79 -4.67
CA ARG A 26 -20.74 -10.28 -3.30
C ARG A 26 -19.38 -10.39 -2.62
N VAL A 27 -19.34 -10.02 -1.35
CA VAL A 27 -18.32 -10.42 -0.39
C VAL A 27 -18.98 -11.31 0.64
N ALA A 28 -18.47 -12.52 0.85
CA ALA A 28 -19.01 -13.44 1.84
C ALA A 28 -18.78 -12.87 3.25
N SER A 29 -19.84 -12.83 4.06
CA SER A 29 -19.73 -12.46 5.48
C SER A 29 -19.10 -13.63 6.24
N GLY A 30 -17.79 -13.57 6.43
CA GLY A 30 -17.04 -14.59 7.14
C GLY A 30 -15.64 -14.74 6.56
N LEU A 31 -14.66 -14.71 7.45
CA LEU A 31 -13.30 -15.09 7.12
C LEU A 31 -13.19 -16.61 7.28
N ASP A 32 -12.60 -17.29 6.32
CA ASP A 32 -12.21 -18.69 6.51
C ASP A 32 -11.23 -18.75 7.69
N PRO A 33 -11.52 -19.52 8.77
CA PRO A 33 -10.74 -19.46 10.00
C PRO A 33 -9.34 -20.06 9.85
N VAL A 34 -9.14 -20.95 8.87
CA VAL A 34 -7.85 -21.62 8.63
C VAL A 34 -6.95 -20.73 7.79
N THR A 35 -7.48 -20.22 6.69
CA THR A 35 -6.72 -19.45 5.69
C THR A 35 -6.79 -17.94 5.88
N ARG A 36 -7.58 -17.47 6.86
CA ARG A 36 -7.84 -16.05 7.11
C ARG A 36 -8.21 -15.29 5.83
N SER A 37 -8.97 -15.93 4.95
CA SER A 37 -9.33 -15.40 3.64
C SER A 37 -10.83 -15.12 3.54
N ALA A 38 -11.19 -13.98 2.92
CA ALA A 38 -12.57 -13.64 2.62
C ALA A 38 -12.90 -14.12 1.19
N ARG A 39 -14.08 -14.72 1.00
CA ARG A 39 -14.53 -15.13 -0.34
C ARG A 39 -15.20 -13.95 -1.04
N VAL A 40 -14.73 -13.63 -2.23
CA VAL A 40 -15.26 -12.56 -3.09
C VAL A 40 -15.81 -13.17 -4.38
N VAL A 41 -16.97 -12.69 -4.84
CA VAL A 41 -17.60 -13.14 -6.09
C VAL A 41 -17.76 -11.95 -7.03
N VAL A 42 -17.11 -12.03 -8.18
CA VAL A 42 -17.15 -11.03 -9.24
C VAL A 42 -17.91 -11.57 -10.45
N ARG A 43 -18.55 -10.68 -11.21
CA ARG A 43 -19.25 -11.03 -12.45
C ARG A 43 -18.59 -10.34 -13.62
N VAL A 44 -18.22 -11.12 -14.62
CA VAL A 44 -17.88 -10.60 -15.95
C VAL A 44 -19.15 -10.60 -16.80
N ALA A 45 -19.48 -9.46 -17.39
CA ALA A 45 -20.64 -9.36 -18.28
C ALA A 45 -20.31 -10.00 -19.64
N HIS A 46 -21.28 -10.77 -20.17
CA HIS A 46 -21.25 -11.32 -21.52
C HIS A 46 -19.93 -12.02 -21.94
N PRO A 47 -19.34 -12.88 -21.09
CA PRO A 47 -17.97 -13.39 -21.30
C PRO A 47 -17.78 -14.19 -22.59
N TYR A 48 -18.86 -14.68 -23.21
CA TYR A 48 -18.83 -15.40 -24.49
C TYR A 48 -19.30 -14.55 -25.66
N ARG A 49 -20.23 -13.62 -25.43
CA ARG A 49 -20.90 -12.86 -26.50
C ARG A 49 -20.00 -11.75 -27.04
N ASP A 50 -19.23 -11.13 -26.14
CA ASP A 50 -18.34 -10.02 -26.46
C ASP A 50 -16.89 -10.51 -26.67
N ALA A 51 -16.71 -11.81 -26.95
CA ALA A 51 -15.41 -12.41 -27.17
C ALA A 51 -14.84 -12.01 -28.54
N SER A 52 -13.60 -11.54 -28.55
CA SER A 52 -12.85 -11.15 -29.75
C SER A 52 -11.42 -11.68 -29.65
N PRO A 53 -11.17 -12.94 -30.05
CA PRO A 53 -9.82 -13.49 -30.08
C PRO A 53 -8.94 -12.75 -31.10
N PRO A 54 -7.65 -12.51 -30.81
CA PRO A 54 -6.90 -12.96 -29.63
C PRO A 54 -7.04 -12.07 -28.39
N ASP A 55 -7.49 -10.82 -28.54
CA ASP A 55 -7.41 -9.79 -27.47
C ASP A 55 -8.33 -10.07 -26.27
N ARG A 56 -9.50 -10.66 -26.49
CA ARG A 56 -10.50 -10.97 -25.46
C ARG A 56 -11.16 -12.33 -25.72
N PRO A 57 -10.49 -13.46 -25.43
CA PRO A 57 -11.08 -14.78 -25.60
C PRO A 57 -12.30 -14.97 -24.67
N PRO A 58 -13.16 -15.97 -24.96
CA PRO A 58 -14.24 -16.31 -24.07
C PRO A 58 -13.71 -16.79 -22.71
N LEU A 59 -14.25 -16.25 -21.62
CA LEU A 59 -13.86 -16.68 -20.27
C LEU A 59 -14.50 -18.04 -19.94
N GLN A 60 -13.75 -19.11 -20.11
CA GLN A 60 -14.20 -20.49 -19.90
C GLN A 60 -14.00 -20.97 -18.44
N PRO A 61 -14.83 -21.92 -17.96
CA PRO A 61 -14.62 -22.54 -16.66
C PRO A 61 -13.25 -23.22 -16.56
N GLY A 62 -12.58 -23.06 -15.42
CA GLY A 62 -11.25 -23.64 -15.17
C GLY A 62 -10.08 -22.75 -15.60
N MET A 63 -10.32 -21.61 -16.26
CA MET A 63 -9.27 -20.63 -16.53
C MET A 63 -8.76 -20.01 -15.22
N LEU A 64 -7.42 -20.02 -15.05
CA LEU A 64 -6.78 -19.33 -13.95
C LEU A 64 -6.72 -17.84 -14.27
N THR A 65 -7.43 -17.04 -13.46
CA THR A 65 -7.48 -15.60 -13.62
C THR A 65 -7.04 -14.89 -12.36
N GLN A 66 -6.35 -13.78 -12.51
CA GLN A 66 -6.07 -12.84 -11.44
C GLN A 66 -7.20 -11.80 -11.38
N VAL A 67 -7.66 -11.47 -10.18
CA VAL A 67 -8.66 -10.42 -9.98
C VAL A 67 -8.03 -9.28 -9.22
N THR A 68 -8.05 -8.10 -9.81
CA THR A 68 -7.61 -6.86 -9.17
C THR A 68 -8.85 -6.09 -8.73
N LEU A 69 -8.94 -5.78 -7.45
CA LEU A 69 -9.96 -4.90 -6.88
C LEU A 69 -9.31 -3.58 -6.50
N SER A 70 -9.92 -2.47 -6.90
CA SER A 70 -9.39 -1.14 -6.64
C SER A 70 -10.50 -0.21 -6.20
N ALA A 71 -10.26 0.58 -5.16
CA ALA A 71 -11.21 1.55 -4.65
C ALA A 71 -10.48 2.85 -4.35
N ALA A 72 -11.08 3.97 -4.76
CA ALA A 72 -10.55 5.28 -4.40
C ALA A 72 -10.70 5.50 -2.89
N SER A 73 -9.69 6.09 -2.26
CA SER A 73 -9.84 6.53 -0.87
C SER A 73 -10.83 7.70 -0.83
N PRO A 74 -11.84 7.70 0.07
CA PRO A 74 -12.83 8.78 0.14
C PRO A 74 -12.24 10.14 0.54
N LYS A 75 -11.08 10.14 1.19
CA LYS A 75 -10.35 11.32 1.63
C LYS A 75 -8.91 11.23 1.13
N PRO A 76 -8.29 12.35 0.73
CA PRO A 76 -6.86 12.35 0.44
C PRO A 76 -6.09 11.88 1.69
N ARG A 77 -5.16 10.95 1.51
CA ARG A 77 -4.30 10.44 2.59
C ARG A 77 -2.85 10.72 2.23
N LEU A 78 -2.04 10.96 3.26
CA LEU A 78 -0.59 11.07 3.11
C LEU A 78 0.02 9.68 3.10
N VAL A 79 1.00 9.48 2.23
CA VAL A 79 1.77 8.25 2.13
C VAL A 79 3.26 8.58 2.20
N VAL A 80 4.01 7.69 2.83
CA VAL A 80 5.47 7.75 2.88
C VAL A 80 6.03 6.36 2.56
N PRO A 81 7.28 6.23 2.11
CA PRO A 81 7.93 4.91 2.02
C PRO A 81 7.87 4.22 3.38
N ALA A 82 7.52 2.93 3.40
CA ALA A 82 7.49 2.15 4.64
C ALA A 82 8.87 2.08 5.32
N ALA A 83 9.96 2.22 4.54
CA ALA A 83 11.33 2.30 5.05
C ALA A 83 11.59 3.56 5.91
N ALA A 84 10.85 4.65 5.69
CA ALA A 84 10.94 5.89 6.48
C ALA A 84 10.17 5.79 7.81
N VAL A 85 9.47 4.67 8.05
CA VAL A 85 8.68 4.44 9.26
C VAL A 85 9.46 3.54 10.21
N HIS A 86 9.89 4.14 11.30
CA HIS A 86 10.69 3.49 12.32
C HIS A 86 9.81 2.99 13.47
N PRO A 87 10.23 1.94 14.19
CA PRO A 87 9.58 1.59 15.46
C PRO A 87 9.67 2.78 16.42
N ALA A 88 8.59 3.03 17.17
CA ALA A 88 8.62 4.05 18.20
C ALA A 88 9.70 3.68 19.24
N THR A 89 10.72 4.52 19.37
CA THR A 89 11.72 4.39 20.43
C THR A 89 11.11 4.83 21.76
N GLU A 90 11.61 4.27 22.87
CA GLU A 90 11.11 4.62 24.21
C GLU A 90 11.36 6.11 24.55
N ASP A 91 12.37 6.72 23.93
CA ASP A 91 12.76 8.12 24.08
C ASP A 91 11.75 9.11 23.48
N ALA A 92 10.94 8.70 22.49
CA ALA A 92 9.93 9.54 21.84
C ALA A 92 8.70 9.82 22.72
N LYS A 93 8.65 9.29 23.95
CA LYS A 93 7.58 9.55 24.92
C LYS A 93 7.74 10.88 25.67
N HIS A 94 8.86 11.58 25.51
CA HIS A 94 9.22 12.75 26.33
C HIS A 94 9.53 14.05 25.58
N ALA A 95 9.39 14.09 24.25
CA ALA A 95 9.59 15.30 23.48
C ALA A 95 8.25 16.02 23.26
N ASP A 96 8.05 17.08 24.06
CA ASP A 96 6.91 17.99 24.09
C ASP A 96 5.65 17.45 24.80
N GLY A 97 5.26 18.12 25.88
CA GLY A 97 4.20 17.73 26.79
C GLY A 97 2.79 18.01 26.25
N ASP A 98 2.49 17.58 25.03
CA ASP A 98 1.13 17.55 24.53
C ASP A 98 0.66 16.10 24.34
N GLN A 99 -0.62 15.89 24.65
CA GLN A 99 -1.21 14.63 25.08
C GLN A 99 -0.79 13.38 24.27
N PRO A 100 -0.66 12.21 24.94
CA PRO A 100 -0.61 10.95 24.23
C PRO A 100 -1.85 10.84 23.34
N LEU A 101 -1.63 10.70 22.04
CA LEU A 101 -2.69 10.40 21.07
C LEU A 101 -3.50 9.22 21.62
N ALA A 102 -4.76 9.49 21.96
CA ALA A 102 -5.64 8.52 22.58
C ALA A 102 -5.88 7.36 21.62
N GLY A 103 -5.17 6.25 21.85
CA GLY A 103 -5.36 5.01 21.12
C GLY A 103 -6.78 4.51 21.33
N SER A 104 -7.62 4.60 20.30
CA SER A 104 -8.95 3.99 20.26
C SER A 104 -9.37 3.73 18.82
N GLY A 105 -8.75 2.72 18.19
CA GLY A 105 -9.19 2.18 16.91
C GLY A 105 -8.36 0.97 16.49
N GLU A 106 -8.99 -0.21 16.42
CA GLU A 106 -8.42 -1.46 15.90
C GLU A 106 -7.75 -1.22 14.53
N GLY A 107 -6.41 -1.22 14.51
CA GLY A 107 -5.61 -1.18 13.29
C GLY A 107 -4.50 -0.12 13.26
N HIS A 108 -4.60 0.96 14.03
CA HIS A 108 -3.59 2.03 13.99
C HIS A 108 -2.40 1.70 14.89
N ARG A 109 -1.19 1.81 14.35
CA ARG A 109 0.06 1.63 15.11
C ARG A 109 0.79 2.96 15.21
N THR A 110 1.12 3.38 16.42
CA THR A 110 2.02 4.50 16.65
C THR A 110 3.42 4.12 16.18
N ARG A 111 3.99 4.95 15.29
CA ARG A 111 5.32 4.78 14.70
C ARG A 111 6.07 6.12 14.76
N LEU A 112 7.33 6.09 14.39
CA LEU A 112 8.16 7.28 14.30
C LEU A 112 8.57 7.54 12.84
N VAL A 113 8.55 8.80 12.41
CA VAL A 113 9.19 9.24 11.17
C VAL A 113 10.14 10.38 11.46
N TYR A 114 11.17 10.52 10.63
CA TYR A 114 12.09 11.65 10.70
C TYR A 114 11.62 12.76 9.78
N ARG A 115 11.26 13.92 10.36
CA ARG A 115 10.82 15.11 9.63
C ARG A 115 11.89 16.20 9.73
N LEU A 116 12.11 16.97 8.68
CA LEU A 116 12.92 18.18 8.73
C LEU A 116 12.07 19.41 9.09
N ASP A 117 12.52 20.20 10.06
CA ASP A 117 11.94 21.52 10.35
C ASP A 117 12.38 22.58 9.32
N ALA A 118 11.98 23.84 9.53
CA ALA A 118 12.29 24.95 8.62
C ALA A 118 13.80 25.29 8.60
N GLU A 119 14.55 24.89 9.63
CA GLU A 119 15.98 25.10 9.78
C GLU A 119 16.83 23.88 9.34
N ASP A 120 16.21 22.95 8.59
CA ASP A 120 16.82 21.71 8.10
C ASP A 120 17.35 20.80 9.23
N ARG A 121 16.66 20.77 10.37
CA ARG A 121 16.98 19.88 11.49
C ARG A 121 16.03 18.69 11.54
N LEU A 122 16.61 17.51 11.79
CA LEU A 122 15.88 16.26 11.97
C LEU A 122 15.04 16.33 13.24
N ARG A 123 13.75 15.97 13.14
CA ARG A 123 12.80 15.84 14.23
C ARG A 123 12.19 14.45 14.27
N HIS A 124 12.22 13.83 15.43
CA HIS A 124 11.49 12.61 15.72
C HIS A 124 10.01 12.96 15.85
N THR A 125 9.23 12.64 14.80
CA THR A 125 7.79 12.94 14.77
C THR A 125 6.99 11.65 14.96
N PRO A 126 6.19 11.54 16.02
CA PRO A 126 5.29 10.40 16.19
C PRO A 126 4.15 10.49 15.17
N VAL A 127 3.84 9.36 14.53
CA VAL A 127 2.77 9.27 13.53
C VAL A 127 1.87 8.07 13.81
N GLU A 128 0.61 8.20 13.41
CA GLU A 128 -0.31 7.08 13.36
C GLU A 128 -0.31 6.50 11.95
N VAL A 129 0.11 5.24 11.81
CA VAL A 129 0.03 4.52 10.54
C VAL A 129 -1.30 3.77 10.49
N ALA A 130 -2.11 4.06 9.47
CA ALA A 130 -3.38 3.39 9.22
C ALA A 130 -3.17 1.95 8.77
N PHE A 131 -2.30 1.77 7.76
CA PHE A 131 -1.88 0.48 7.23
C PHE A 131 -0.63 0.64 6.36
N GLU A 132 0.05 -0.47 6.08
CA GLU A 132 1.19 -0.54 5.17
C GLU A 132 0.82 -1.45 3.99
N GLN A 133 1.09 -1.01 2.77
CA GLN A 133 0.75 -1.75 1.56
C GLN A 133 1.71 -1.38 0.42
N GLY A 134 2.20 -2.38 -0.33
CA GLY A 134 3.04 -2.14 -1.50
C GLY A 134 4.37 -1.43 -1.20
N GLY A 135 4.89 -1.52 0.02
CA GLY A 135 6.09 -0.78 0.45
C GLY A 135 5.82 0.67 0.85
N LEU A 136 4.55 1.10 0.88
CA LEU A 136 4.11 2.40 1.37
C LEU A 136 3.45 2.27 2.73
N ALA A 137 3.66 3.27 3.59
CA ALA A 137 2.90 3.46 4.82
C ALA A 137 1.89 4.58 4.62
N VAL A 138 0.61 4.29 4.92
CA VAL A 138 -0.48 5.26 4.83
C VAL A 138 -0.65 5.91 6.20
N ILE A 139 -0.47 7.23 6.25
CA ILE A 139 -0.48 8.01 7.48
C ILE A 139 -1.90 8.47 7.80
N ALA A 140 -2.37 8.15 9.01
CA ALA A 140 -3.65 8.61 9.54
C ALA A 140 -3.52 9.99 10.21
N ALA A 141 -2.45 10.20 10.98
CA ALA A 141 -2.20 11.42 11.74
C ALA A 141 -0.70 11.60 12.03
N GLY A 142 -0.31 12.83 12.40
CA GLY A 142 1.07 13.18 12.79
C GLY A 142 1.93 13.81 11.69
N LEU A 143 1.43 13.90 10.45
CA LEU A 143 2.07 14.64 9.35
C LEU A 143 1.08 15.56 8.66
N ALA A 144 1.60 16.70 8.18
CA ALA A 144 0.87 17.67 7.38
C ALA A 144 1.39 17.70 5.93
N PRO A 145 0.54 18.07 4.94
CA PRO A 145 1.01 18.33 3.58
C PRO A 145 2.11 19.39 3.57
N GLY A 146 3.22 19.11 2.90
CA GLY A 146 4.40 19.99 2.85
C GLY A 146 5.49 19.63 3.87
N ASP A 147 5.23 18.71 4.81
CA ASP A 147 6.27 18.17 5.70
C ASP A 147 7.34 17.43 4.87
N ARG A 148 8.61 17.74 5.16
CA ARG A 148 9.76 17.08 4.53
C ARG A 148 10.17 15.88 5.36
N VAL A 149 9.98 14.67 4.83
CA VAL A 149 10.29 13.41 5.52
C VAL A 149 11.60 12.86 4.99
N ILE A 150 12.48 12.41 5.90
CA ILE A 150 13.72 11.73 5.57
C ILE A 150 13.38 10.28 5.24
N VAL A 151 13.78 9.84 4.06
CA VAL A 151 13.52 8.48 3.55
C VAL A 151 14.69 7.51 3.78
N ASP A 152 15.89 8.06 3.93
CA ASP A 152 17.08 7.32 4.33
C ASP A 152 17.22 7.31 5.85
N ASP A 153 17.90 6.31 6.40
CA ASP A 153 18.16 6.21 7.85
C ASP A 153 19.55 6.78 8.16
N PRO A 154 19.67 8.08 8.53
CA PRO A 154 20.97 8.66 8.83
C PRO A 154 21.51 8.07 10.13
N LEU A 155 22.73 7.54 10.09
CA LEU A 155 23.43 7.04 11.27
C LEU A 155 24.46 8.10 11.71
N PRO A 156 24.31 8.77 12.87
CA PRO A 156 23.23 8.64 13.88
C PRO A 156 22.02 9.58 13.65
N ALA A 157 20.79 9.12 13.91
CA ALA A 157 19.55 9.90 13.74
C ALA A 157 19.14 10.65 15.02
N ILE A 158 19.86 11.72 15.36
CA ILE A 158 19.64 12.48 16.61
C ILE A 158 18.63 13.61 16.38
N ASP A 159 17.67 13.80 17.30
CA ASP A 159 16.77 14.95 17.25
C ASP A 159 17.53 16.28 17.31
N GLY A 160 17.19 17.22 16.44
CA GLY A 160 17.86 18.49 16.27
C GLY A 160 19.14 18.45 15.42
N MET A 161 19.54 17.28 14.90
CA MET A 161 20.69 17.15 14.02
C MET A 161 20.46 17.93 12.72
N GLN A 162 21.42 18.77 12.34
CA GLN A 162 21.38 19.47 11.06
C GLN A 162 21.64 18.49 9.92
N VAL A 163 20.75 18.48 8.93
CA VAL A 163 20.82 17.65 7.74
C VAL A 163 20.96 18.56 6.53
N ASN A 164 21.69 18.10 5.51
CA ASN A 164 21.67 18.76 4.21
C ASN A 164 20.62 18.03 3.33
N PRO A 165 19.40 18.56 3.17
CA PRO A 165 18.35 17.87 2.44
C PRO A 165 18.72 17.72 0.96
N CYS A 166 18.56 16.51 0.43
CA CYS A 166 18.68 16.22 -0.99
C CYS A 166 17.32 15.75 -1.51
N PRO A 167 16.53 16.62 -2.17
CA PRO A 167 15.26 16.20 -2.77
C PRO A 167 15.50 15.16 -3.86
N ASP A 168 14.76 14.06 -3.81
CA ASP A 168 14.76 13.04 -4.85
C ASP A 168 13.45 13.10 -5.65
N PRO A 169 13.38 13.91 -6.72
CA PRO A 169 12.16 14.04 -7.52
C PRO A 169 11.79 12.73 -8.23
N ALA A 170 12.75 11.83 -8.46
CA ALA A 170 12.47 10.53 -9.07
C ALA A 170 11.74 9.62 -8.07
N LEU A 171 12.17 9.60 -6.81
CA LEU A 171 11.46 8.92 -5.75
C LEU A 171 10.06 9.53 -5.54
N GLU A 172 9.93 10.85 -5.50
CA GLU A 172 8.62 11.51 -5.36
C GLU A 172 7.65 11.12 -6.48
N ALA A 173 8.11 11.10 -7.73
CA ALA A 173 7.30 10.66 -8.87
C ALA A 173 6.87 9.20 -8.72
N ARG A 174 7.81 8.32 -8.36
CA ARG A 174 7.53 6.90 -8.12
C ARG A 174 6.52 6.67 -7.00
N LEU A 175 6.63 7.40 -5.89
CA LEU A 175 5.68 7.30 -4.78
C LEU A 175 4.28 7.77 -5.20
N LYS A 176 4.19 8.82 -6.04
CA LYS A 176 2.90 9.27 -6.59
C LYS A 176 2.27 8.24 -7.50
N ASP A 177 3.06 7.59 -8.34
CA ASP A 177 2.60 6.51 -9.20
C ASP A 177 2.19 5.28 -8.37
N GLU A 178 3.01 4.83 -7.43
CA GLU A 178 2.74 3.68 -6.55
C GLU A 178 1.52 3.90 -5.65
N ALA A 179 1.29 5.13 -5.18
CA ALA A 179 0.13 5.49 -4.37
C ALA A 179 -1.18 5.55 -5.17
N GLN A 180 -1.10 5.79 -6.49
CA GLN A 180 -2.25 5.83 -7.39
C GLN A 180 -2.47 4.51 -8.12
N ALA A 181 -1.43 3.69 -8.23
CA ALA A 181 -1.49 2.41 -8.89
C ALA A 181 -2.34 1.41 -8.07
N PRO A 182 -3.12 0.55 -8.75
CA PRO A 182 -3.68 -0.61 -8.08
C PRO A 182 -2.51 -1.45 -7.52
N ALA A 183 -2.61 -1.85 -6.26
CA ALA A 183 -1.55 -2.63 -5.62
C ALA A 183 -1.27 -3.89 -6.44
N GLN A 184 -0.09 -3.94 -7.06
CA GLN A 184 0.40 -5.12 -7.75
C GLN A 184 0.48 -6.24 -6.71
N PRO A 185 -0.10 -7.43 -6.94
CA PRO A 185 0.05 -8.53 -5.99
C PRO A 185 1.54 -8.83 -5.79
N PRO A 186 1.95 -9.27 -4.58
CA PRO A 186 3.32 -9.69 -4.35
C PRO A 186 3.67 -10.76 -5.38
N GLN A 187 4.68 -10.49 -6.22
CA GLN A 187 5.21 -11.50 -7.12
C GLN A 187 5.60 -12.72 -6.26
N PRO A 188 5.21 -13.95 -6.63
CA PRO A 188 5.66 -15.13 -5.90
C PRO A 188 7.18 -15.10 -5.86
N ALA A 189 7.73 -15.20 -4.64
CA ALA A 189 9.16 -15.16 -4.39
C ALA A 189 9.86 -16.05 -5.43
N GLN A 190 10.70 -15.43 -6.28
CA GLN A 190 11.56 -16.15 -7.18
C GLN A 190 12.40 -17.07 -6.32
N THR A 191 12.11 -18.37 -6.34
CA THR A 191 12.91 -19.35 -5.62
C THR A 191 14.29 -19.31 -6.29
N PRO A 192 15.38 -18.99 -5.57
CA PRO A 192 16.70 -19.03 -6.16
C PRO A 192 16.93 -20.45 -6.68
N SER A 193 17.21 -20.56 -7.98
CA SER A 193 17.60 -21.79 -8.64
C SER A 193 18.82 -22.34 -7.89
N ALA A 194 18.63 -23.43 -7.15
CA ALA A 194 19.73 -24.18 -6.58
C ALA A 194 20.51 -24.81 -7.74
N GLY A 195 21.61 -24.15 -8.11
CA GLY A 195 22.58 -24.65 -9.06
C GLY A 195 23.06 -26.04 -8.64
N ALA A 196 22.92 -26.97 -9.57
CA ALA A 196 23.33 -28.35 -9.44
C ALA A 196 24.81 -28.45 -9.05
N ALA A 197 25.08 -29.18 -7.97
CA ALA A 197 26.38 -29.77 -7.71
C ALA A 197 26.71 -30.78 -8.82
N ARG A 198 27.94 -30.72 -9.30
CA ARG A 198 28.55 -31.75 -10.12
C ARG A 198 29.97 -32.00 -9.65
#